data_AF-A0A6A5C5S2-F1
#
_entry.id   AF-A0A6A5C5S2-F1
#
_cell.length_a   1.000
_cell.length_b   1.000
_cell.length_c   1.000
_cell.angle_alpha   90.00
_cell.angle_beta   90.00
_cell.angle_gamma   90.00
#
_symmetry.space_group_name_H-M   'P 1'
#
loop_
_entity.id
_entity.type
_entity.pdbx_description
1 polymer ?
#
loop_
_entity_poly.entity_id
_entity_poly.type
_entity_poly.pdbx_seq_one_letter_code
_entity_poly.pdbx_strand_id
1 'polypeptide(L)'
;MSASRVLKPRLFKSMNYILDNRIVFPSNLKRITAIYNSYGGVENTISRNVVVKQFPAIEHFNQQTECKKIVVHRTSANAKFVIELDDGTQGLIRVTDKDTEQTIIDRIKQTAMNLTETQYEPELAIFIKDFERKVQQYQNKE
;
A
#
# COMPACT_ATOMS: atom_id res chain seq x y z
N MET A 1 0.39 -36.66 -16.94
CA MET A 1 0.51 -36.30 -15.52
C MET A 1 -0.11 -34.91 -15.34
N SER A 2 -1.39 -34.84 -14.94
CA SER A 2 -2.06 -33.55 -14.76
C SER A 2 -1.76 -33.00 -13.37
N ALA A 3 -1.17 -31.81 -13.33
CA ALA A 3 -0.98 -31.06 -12.10
C ALA A 3 -2.36 -30.68 -11.53
N SER A 4 -2.81 -31.42 -10.51
CA SER A 4 -3.90 -31.00 -9.65
C SER A 4 -3.52 -29.66 -9.03
N ARG A 5 -4.03 -28.56 -9.61
CA ARG A 5 -3.97 -27.24 -9.00
C ARG A 5 -4.74 -27.35 -7.68
N VAL A 6 -4.00 -27.50 -6.59
CA VAL A 6 -4.53 -27.43 -5.23
C VAL A 6 -5.21 -26.07 -5.10
N LEU A 7 -6.54 -26.06 -5.21
CA LEU A 7 -7.39 -24.93 -4.82
C LEU A 7 -7.18 -24.75 -3.32
N LYS A 8 -6.22 -23.89 -2.95
CA LYS A 8 -6.10 -23.42 -1.58
C LYS A 8 -7.42 -22.73 -1.24
N PRO A 9 -8.14 -23.12 -0.18
CA PRO A 9 -9.35 -22.42 0.22
C PRO A 9 -8.96 -20.99 0.54
N ARG A 10 -9.32 -20.05 -0.34
CA ARG A 10 -9.34 -18.63 0.00
C ARG A 10 -10.40 -18.52 1.10
N LEU A 11 -10.02 -18.07 2.30
CA LEU A 11 -10.99 -17.66 3.30
C LEU A 11 -11.87 -16.60 2.63
N PHE A 12 -13.04 -17.02 2.13
CA PHE A 12 -14.03 -16.11 1.58
C PHE A 12 -14.59 -15.36 2.77
N LYS A 13 -14.05 -14.17 3.00
CA LYS A 13 -14.78 -13.19 3.78
C LYS A 13 -15.95 -12.73 2.93
N SER A 14 -17.09 -12.50 3.57
CA SER A 14 -18.30 -12.09 2.86
C SER A 14 -18.04 -10.85 2.00
N MET A 15 -18.78 -10.69 0.90
CA MET A 15 -18.68 -9.48 0.08
C MET A 15 -18.85 -8.22 0.93
N ASN A 16 -19.77 -8.25 1.91
CA ASN A 16 -19.98 -7.16 2.86
C ASN A 16 -18.69 -6.84 3.64
N TYR A 17 -17.97 -7.85 4.14
CA TYR A 17 -16.70 -7.63 4.81
C TYR A 17 -15.66 -6.94 3.91
N ILE A 18 -15.60 -7.31 2.63
CA ILE A 18 -14.68 -6.67 1.67
C ILE A 18 -15.10 -5.21 1.46
N LEU A 19 -16.38 -4.95 1.23
CA LEU A 19 -16.93 -3.61 1.02
C LEU A 19 -16.72 -2.69 2.25
N ASP A 20 -16.88 -3.21 3.47
CA ASP A 20 -16.69 -2.48 4.72
C ASP A 20 -15.23 -2.04 4.95
N ASN A 21 -14.28 -2.69 4.27
CA ASN A 21 -12.83 -2.43 4.38
C ASN A 21 -12.25 -1.85 3.08
N ARG A 22 -13.07 -1.15 2.29
CA ARG A 22 -12.66 -0.59 0.99
C ARG A 22 -11.61 0.50 1.18
N ILE A 23 -10.42 0.25 0.62
CA ILE A 23 -9.32 1.21 0.53
C ILE A 23 -8.83 1.21 -0.91
N VAL A 24 -8.68 2.40 -1.49
CA VAL A 24 -8.12 2.58 -2.84
C VAL A 24 -6.82 3.35 -2.72
N PHE A 25 -5.78 2.82 -3.34
CA PHE A 25 -4.43 3.37 -3.37
C PHE A 25 -4.12 4.02 -4.73
N PRO A 26 -3.10 4.89 -4.78
CA PRO A 26 -2.55 5.39 -6.04
C PRO A 26 -2.16 4.25 -7.01
N SER A 27 -2.22 4.52 -8.31
CA SER A 27 -1.96 3.52 -9.36
C SER A 27 -0.52 3.05 -9.45
N ASN A 28 0.43 3.91 -9.06
CA ASN A 28 1.87 3.62 -8.98
C ASN A 28 2.24 2.77 -7.75
N LEU A 29 1.30 2.48 -6.83
CA LEU A 29 1.58 1.60 -5.70
C LEU A 29 1.70 0.14 -6.15
N LYS A 30 2.94 -0.35 -6.17
CA LYS A 30 3.27 -1.69 -6.66
C LYS A 30 3.13 -2.77 -5.59
N ARG A 31 3.60 -2.53 -4.37
CA ARG A 31 3.64 -3.59 -3.33
C ARG A 31 3.51 -3.03 -1.91
N ILE A 32 2.78 -3.76 -1.08
CA ILE A 32 2.77 -3.60 0.39
C ILE A 32 3.32 -4.89 1.00
N THR A 33 4.43 -4.81 1.72
CA THR A 33 5.05 -5.95 2.40
C THR A 33 4.92 -5.82 3.91
N ALA A 34 4.17 -6.72 4.54
CA ALA A 34 4.11 -6.86 5.99
C ALA A 34 5.23 -7.79 6.48
N ILE A 35 6.03 -7.33 7.42
CA ILE A 35 7.10 -8.11 8.07
C ILE A 35 6.78 -8.19 9.55
N TYR A 36 6.51 -9.39 10.06
CA TYR A 36 6.10 -9.59 11.45
C TYR A 36 6.47 -11.00 11.94
N ASN A 37 6.50 -11.20 13.26
CA ASN A 37 6.67 -12.50 13.87
C ASN A 37 5.32 -13.24 14.04
N SER A 38 5.31 -14.56 13.87
CA SER A 38 4.18 -15.42 14.23
C SER A 38 3.81 -15.35 15.71
N TYR A 39 4.77 -15.07 16.60
CA TYR A 39 4.62 -15.17 18.04
C TYR A 39 4.97 -13.86 18.75
N GLY A 40 4.31 -13.64 19.90
CA GLY A 40 4.63 -12.59 20.87
C GLY A 40 4.40 -11.15 20.37
N GLY A 41 4.39 -10.19 21.30
CA GLY A 41 4.36 -8.75 21.01
C GLY A 41 3.00 -8.19 20.57
N VAL A 42 2.67 -7.02 21.12
CA VAL A 42 1.48 -6.26 20.72
C VAL A 42 1.61 -5.83 19.25
N GLU A 43 2.79 -5.37 18.82
CA GLU A 43 3.02 -4.90 17.45
C GLU A 43 2.86 -6.00 16.40
N ASN A 44 3.34 -7.21 16.70
CA ASN A 44 3.18 -8.35 15.81
C ASN A 44 1.72 -8.82 15.78
N THR A 45 0.99 -8.72 16.89
CA THR A 45 -0.45 -9.04 16.92
C THR A 45 -1.24 -8.08 16.05
N ILE A 46 -0.98 -6.78 16.17
CA ILE A 46 -1.59 -5.75 15.31
C ILE A 46 -1.29 -6.06 13.83
N SER A 47 -0.02 -6.34 13.51
CA SER A 47 0.39 -6.62 12.12
C SER A 47 -0.25 -7.88 11.55
N ARG A 48 -0.34 -8.96 12.34
CA ARG A 48 -1.06 -10.19 11.98
C ARG A 48 -2.52 -9.89 11.67
N ASN A 49 -3.17 -9.10 12.52
CA ASN A 49 -4.57 -8.74 12.34
C ASN A 49 -4.76 -7.92 11.07
N VAL A 50 -3.93 -6.90 10.82
CA VAL A 50 -3.99 -6.10 9.58
C VAL A 50 -3.85 -7.00 8.35
N VAL A 51 -2.89 -7.93 8.34
CA VAL A 51 -2.68 -8.84 7.21
C VAL A 51 -3.88 -9.76 6.99
N VAL A 52 -4.42 -10.35 8.05
CA VAL A 52 -5.58 -11.24 7.94
C VAL A 52 -6.83 -10.45 7.54
N LYS A 53 -6.98 -9.23 8.07
CA LYS A 53 -8.19 -8.42 7.92
C LYS A 53 -8.24 -7.65 6.61
N GLN A 54 -7.18 -6.92 6.32
CA GLN A 54 -7.18 -5.85 5.33
C GLN A 54 -6.62 -6.27 3.98
N PHE A 55 -5.61 -7.16 3.93
CA PHE A 55 -5.00 -7.56 2.66
C PHE A 55 -6.01 -8.12 1.65
N PRO A 56 -7.00 -8.96 2.03
CA PRO A 56 -8.01 -9.43 1.07
C PRO A 56 -8.82 -8.30 0.43
N ALA A 57 -9.16 -7.26 1.18
CA ALA A 57 -9.89 -6.11 0.66
C ALA A 57 -8.98 -5.25 -0.23
N ILE A 58 -7.73 -5.02 0.19
CA ILE A 58 -6.74 -4.27 -0.58
C ILE A 58 -6.50 -4.93 -1.94
N GLU A 59 -6.23 -6.24 -1.98
CA GLU A 59 -6.01 -6.99 -3.22
C GLU A 59 -7.25 -6.97 -4.14
N HIS A 60 -8.45 -6.93 -3.55
CA HIS A 60 -9.69 -6.87 -4.33
C HIS A 60 -9.89 -5.52 -5.04
N PHE A 61 -9.65 -4.41 -4.34
CA PHE A 61 -9.86 -3.05 -4.88
C PHE A 61 -8.63 -2.46 -5.59
N ASN A 62 -7.44 -3.03 -5.38
CA ASN A 62 -6.17 -2.53 -5.92
C ASN A 62 -5.45 -3.70 -6.61
N GLN A 63 -6.00 -4.16 -7.74
CA GLN A 63 -5.49 -5.33 -8.45
C GLN A 63 -4.04 -5.17 -8.94
N GLN A 64 -3.57 -3.92 -9.07
CA GLN A 64 -2.20 -3.58 -9.41
C GLN A 64 -1.22 -3.72 -8.23
N THR A 65 -1.72 -3.75 -7.00
CA THR A 65 -0.89 -3.75 -5.78
C THR A 65 -0.73 -5.16 -5.23
N GLU A 66 0.52 -5.62 -5.12
CA GLU A 66 0.86 -6.90 -4.51
C GLU A 66 0.91 -6.79 -2.98
N CYS A 67 0.10 -7.57 -2.27
CA CYS A 67 0.18 -7.70 -0.81
C CYS A 67 1.06 -8.90 -0.42
N LYS A 68 2.26 -8.63 0.09
CA LYS A 68 3.23 -9.66 0.51
C LYS A 68 3.33 -9.76 2.02
N LYS A 69 3.44 -10.98 2.54
CA LYS A 69 3.71 -11.24 3.97
C LYS A 69 5.02 -11.98 4.14
N ILE A 70 5.85 -11.50 5.07
CA ILE A 70 7.11 -12.10 5.47
C ILE A 70 7.03 -12.39 6.96
N VAL A 71 6.93 -13.67 7.28
CA VAL A 71 6.83 -14.15 8.66
C VAL A 71 8.21 -14.52 9.17
N VAL A 72 8.64 -13.89 10.26
CA VAL A 72 9.96 -14.13 10.85
C VAL A 72 9.80 -14.95 12.14
N HIS A 73 10.49 -16.07 12.24
CA HIS A 73 10.48 -16.93 13.43
C HIS A 73 11.60 -16.58 14.42
N ARG A 74 11.79 -15.29 14.71
CA ARG A 74 12.81 -14.79 15.65
C ARG A 74 12.20 -13.81 16.65
N THR A 75 12.50 -13.99 17.93
CA THR A 75 11.93 -13.25 19.07
C THR A 75 12.14 -11.73 19.04
N SER A 76 13.07 -11.20 18.22
CA SER A 76 13.44 -9.78 18.18
C SER A 76 13.02 -9.02 16.91
N ALA A 77 12.21 -9.62 16.03
CA ALA A 77 11.76 -8.92 14.83
C ALA A 77 10.61 -7.95 15.15
N ASN A 78 10.92 -6.64 15.17
CA ASN A 78 9.91 -5.60 15.27
C ASN A 78 9.04 -5.56 14.01
N ALA A 79 7.73 -5.55 14.21
CA ALA A 79 6.78 -5.58 13.12
C ALA A 79 6.81 -4.28 12.32
N LYS A 80 6.75 -4.39 10.99
CA LYS A 80 6.85 -3.24 10.08
C LYS A 80 6.18 -3.53 8.75
N PHE A 81 5.77 -2.46 8.08
CA PHE A 81 5.24 -2.47 6.73
C PHE A 81 6.19 -1.71 5.82
N VAL A 82 6.45 -2.26 4.64
CA VAL A 82 7.22 -1.62 3.57
C VAL A 82 6.26 -1.38 2.41
N ILE A 83 6.24 -0.15 1.92
CA ILE A 83 5.44 0.29 0.77
C ILE A 83 6.42 0.54 -0.36
N GLU A 84 6.16 -0.03 -1.53
CA GLU A 84 7.03 0.06 -2.70
C GLU A 84 6.19 0.57 -3.88
N LEU A 85 6.65 1.66 -4.50
CA LEU A 85 6.10 2.18 -5.75
C LEU A 85 6.71 1.44 -6.96
N ASP A 86 6.18 1.69 -8.15
CA ASP A 86 6.61 1.07 -9.41
C ASP A 86 8.06 1.39 -9.81
N ASP A 87 8.50 2.61 -9.54
CA ASP A 87 9.86 3.12 -9.72
C ASP A 87 10.89 2.54 -8.72
N GLY A 88 10.42 1.79 -7.72
CA GLY A 88 11.25 1.21 -6.66
C GLY A 88 11.43 2.10 -5.44
N THR A 89 10.80 3.28 -5.38
CA THR A 89 10.74 4.14 -4.20
C THR A 89 10.05 3.41 -3.05
N GLN A 90 10.60 3.50 -1.84
CA GLN A 90 10.13 2.76 -0.68
C GLN A 90 9.82 3.65 0.53
N GLY A 91 8.70 3.36 1.19
CA GLY A 91 8.32 3.89 2.50
C GLY A 91 8.34 2.81 3.57
N LEU A 92 8.84 3.15 4.76
CA LEU A 92 8.89 2.25 5.91
C LEU A 92 7.97 2.72 7.03
N ILE A 93 7.07 1.84 7.48
CA ILE A 93 6.18 2.05 8.61
C ILE A 93 6.55 1.05 9.69
N ARG A 94 7.10 1.56 10.80
CA ARG A 94 7.32 0.75 12.01
C ARG A 94 6.02 0.70 12.81
N VAL A 95 5.64 -0.50 13.24
CA VAL A 95 4.51 -0.72 14.13
C VAL A 95 5.00 -0.55 15.57
N THR A 96 4.17 0.09 16.37
CA THR A 96 4.38 0.38 17.79
C THR A 96 3.22 -0.19 18.59
N ASP A 97 3.40 -0.31 19.90
CA ASP A 97 2.38 -0.79 20.84
C ASP A 97 1.16 0.14 20.95
N LYS A 98 1.30 1.40 20.53
CA LYS A 98 0.22 2.40 20.48
C LYS A 98 -0.60 2.34 19.19
N ASP A 99 -0.13 1.60 18.18
CA ASP A 99 -0.86 1.49 16.93
C ASP A 99 -2.09 0.59 17.10
N THR A 100 -3.15 0.94 16.38
CA THR A 100 -4.31 0.08 16.11
C THR A 100 -4.31 -0.35 14.65
N GLU A 101 -5.12 -1.36 14.32
CA GLU A 101 -5.31 -1.81 12.93
C GLU A 101 -5.66 -0.64 12.00
N GLN A 102 -6.55 0.25 12.44
CA GLN A 102 -6.97 1.42 11.66
C GLN A 102 -5.83 2.41 11.45
N THR A 103 -5.09 2.75 12.51
CA THR A 103 -3.97 3.71 12.38
C THR A 103 -2.87 3.22 11.46
N ILE A 104 -2.61 1.90 11.41
CA ILE A 104 -1.65 1.32 10.46
C ILE A 104 -2.15 1.49 9.03
N ILE A 105 -3.44 1.24 8.78
CA ILE A 105 -4.04 1.44 7.47
C ILE A 105 -3.98 2.90 7.03
N ASP A 106 -4.31 3.84 7.91
CA ASP A 106 -4.26 5.26 7.60
C ASP A 106 -2.84 5.71 7.29
N ARG A 107 -1.85 5.23 8.06
CA ARG A 107 -0.42 5.49 7.80
C ARG A 107 0.04 4.88 6.48
N ILE A 108 -0.44 3.70 6.11
CA ILE A 108 -0.14 3.08 4.81
C ILE A 108 -0.67 3.95 3.68
N LYS A 109 -1.92 4.41 3.80
CA LYS A 109 -2.55 5.30 2.81
C LYS A 109 -1.82 6.63 2.68
N GLN A 110 -1.53 7.29 3.80
CA GLN A 110 -0.79 8.55 3.82
C GLN A 110 0.61 8.38 3.22
N THR A 111 1.33 7.32 3.58
CA THR A 111 2.67 7.07 3.04
C THR A 111 2.62 6.83 1.53
N ALA A 112 1.67 6.04 1.03
CA ALA A 112 1.50 5.82 -0.41
C ALA A 112 1.17 7.13 -1.16
N MET A 113 0.30 7.97 -0.60
CA MET A 113 -0.05 9.28 -1.17
C MET A 113 1.15 10.23 -1.19
N ASN A 114 1.85 10.38 -0.05
CA ASN A 114 3.00 11.28 0.05
C ASN A 114 4.11 10.89 -0.93
N LEU A 115 4.43 9.59 -1.03
CA LEU A 115 5.46 9.12 -1.98
C LEU A 115 5.06 9.42 -3.43
N THR A 116 3.75 9.41 -3.72
CA THR A 116 3.21 9.73 -5.04
C THR A 116 3.24 11.24 -5.33
N GLU A 117 2.85 12.08 -4.37
CA GLU A 117 2.88 13.55 -4.53
C GLU A 117 4.30 14.08 -4.71
N THR A 118 5.29 13.48 -4.04
CA THR A 118 6.71 13.83 -4.22
C THR A 118 7.20 13.59 -5.66
N GLN A 119 6.56 12.67 -6.40
CA GLN A 119 6.89 12.40 -7.81
C GLN A 119 6.23 13.41 -8.77
N TYR A 120 5.04 13.93 -8.45
CA TYR A 120 4.28 14.82 -9.35
C TYR A 120 4.63 16.31 -9.22
N GLU A 121 5.21 16.75 -8.09
CA GLU A 121 5.66 18.13 -7.87
C GLU A 121 6.56 18.69 -9.01
N PRO A 122 7.60 17.99 -9.49
CA PRO A 122 8.42 18.47 -10.60
C PRO A 122 7.70 18.44 -11.96
N GLU A 123 6.94 17.38 -12.25
CA GLU A 123 6.30 17.20 -13.57
C GLU A 123 5.14 18.17 -13.80
N LEU A 124 4.31 18.41 -12.77
CA LEU A 124 3.24 19.40 -12.82
C LEU A 124 3.79 20.82 -12.95
N ALA A 125 4.89 21.14 -12.27
CA ALA A 125 5.52 22.46 -12.39
C ALA A 125 6.08 22.72 -13.79
N ILE A 126 6.63 21.68 -14.45
CA ILE A 126 7.08 21.76 -15.85
C ILE A 126 5.88 21.93 -16.78
N PHE A 127 4.82 21.15 -16.59
CA PHE A 127 3.60 21.25 -17.40
C PHE A 127 2.94 22.63 -17.30
N ILE A 128 2.79 23.17 -16.08
CA ILE A 128 2.19 24.49 -15.84
C ILE A 128 3.02 25.57 -16.54
N LYS A 129 4.36 25.55 -16.42
CA LYS A 129 5.24 26.51 -17.09
C LYS A 129 5.16 26.43 -18.61
N ASP A 130 5.12 25.23 -19.18
CA ASP A 130 5.01 25.05 -20.63
C ASP A 130 3.61 25.43 -21.15
N PHE A 131 2.57 25.20 -20.35
CA PHE A 131 1.21 25.65 -20.66
C PHE A 131 1.10 27.17 -20.63
N GLU A 132 1.60 27.83 -19.58
CA GLU A 132 1.64 29.31 -19.47
C GLU A 132 2.41 29.94 -20.64
N ARG A 133 3.57 29.37 -20.99
CA ARG A 133 4.36 29.82 -22.15
C ARG A 133 3.58 29.72 -23.45
N LYS A 134 2.84 28.61 -23.67
CA LYS A 134 2.00 28.46 -24.87
C LYS A 134 0.86 29.48 -24.88
N VAL A 135 0.17 29.69 -23.77
CA VAL A 135 -0.92 30.68 -23.67
C VAL A 135 -0.43 32.09 -23.98
N GLN A 136 0.73 32.50 -23.46
CA GLN A 136 1.31 33.82 -23.78
C GLN A 136 1.72 33.97 -25.25
N GLN A 137 2.20 32.90 -25.89
CA GLN A 137 2.51 32.92 -27.33
C GLN A 137 1.27 33.04 -28.21
N TYR A 138 0.11 32.55 -27.76
CA TYR A 138 -1.17 32.75 -28.44
C TYR A 138 -1.70 34.17 -28.27
N GLN A 139 -1.54 34.77 -27.09
CA GLN A 139 -2.03 36.13 -26.81
C GLN A 139 -1.20 37.24 -27.50
N ASN A 140 0.09 37.01 -27.77
CA ASN A 140 0.97 37.98 -28.44
C ASN A 140 0.98 37.86 -29.98
N LYS A 141 0.11 37.03 -30.56
CA LYS A 141 -0.03 36.82 -32.02
C LYS A 141 -1.28 37.46 -32.62
N GLU A 142 -2.07 38.18 -31.82
CA GLU A 142 -3.08 39.15 -32.27
C GLU A 142 -2.49 40.57 -32.22
#